data_AF-A0A1H8PW14-F1
#
_entry.id   AF-A0A1H8PW14-F1
#
_cell.length_a   1.000
_cell.length_b   1.000
_cell.length_c   1.000
_cell.angle_alpha   90.00
_cell.angle_beta   90.00
_cell.angle_gamma   90.00
#
_symmetry.space_group_name_H-M   'P 1'
#
loop_
_entity.id
_entity.type
_entity.pdbx_description
1 polymer ?
#
loop_
_entity_poly.entity_id
_entity_poly.type
_entity_poly.pdbx_seq_one_letter_code
_entity_poly.pdbx_strand_id
1 'polypeptide(L)' 'MLRLVALGILLAAAVTILVAALRPPALRAQEESYCRPPLKFAAGACVAQCPAGYEDRGRTCVFRSLSR' A
#
# COMPACT_ATOMS: atom_id res chain seq x y z
N MET A 1 -24.45 -23.24 -26.94
CA MET A 1 -23.26 -22.37 -27.03
C MET A 1 -23.39 -21.11 -26.18
N LEU A 2 -24.48 -20.35 -26.29
CA LEU A 2 -24.70 -19.12 -25.49
C LEU A 2 -24.64 -19.32 -23.96
N ARG A 3 -25.11 -20.45 -23.45
CA ARG A 3 -25.05 -20.79 -22.00
C ARG A 3 -23.63 -21.00 -21.48
N LEU A 4 -22.74 -21.58 -22.30
CA LEU A 4 -21.34 -21.79 -21.93
C LEU A 4 -20.57 -20.45 -21.91
N VAL A 5 -20.90 -19.56 -22.85
CA VAL A 5 -20.35 -18.20 -22.89
C VAL A 5 -20.77 -17.40 -21.65
N ALA A 6 -22.06 -17.45 -21.28
CA ALA A 6 -22.57 -16.76 -20.09
C ALA A 6 -21.91 -17.28 -18.79
N LEU A 7 -21.72 -18.59 -18.67
CA LEU A 7 -21.05 -19.19 -17.51
C LEU A 7 -19.59 -18.72 -17.40
N GLY A 8 -18.88 -18.67 -18.52
CA GLY A 8 -17.49 -18.20 -18.58
C GLY A 8 -17.34 -16.74 -18.14
N ILE A 9 -18.28 -15.87 -18.55
CA ILE A 9 -18.27 -14.45 -18.16
C ILE A 9 -18.51 -14.30 -16.65
N LEU A 10 -19.47 -15.04 -16.09
CA LEU A 10 -19.77 -15.00 -14.65
C LEU A 10 -18.58 -15.47 -13.81
N LEU A 11 -17.91 -16.54 -14.24
CA LEU A 11 -16.72 -17.05 -13.57
C LEU A 11 -15.57 -16.04 -13.61
N ALA A 12 -15.31 -15.44 -14.77
CA ALA A 12 -14.27 -14.41 -14.91
C ALA A 12 -14.57 -13.19 -14.00
N ALA A 13 -15.82 -12.73 -13.98
CA ALA A 13 -16.24 -11.62 -13.12
C ALA A 13 -16.02 -11.96 -11.64
N ALA A 14 -16.45 -13.13 -11.17
CA ALA A 14 -16.25 -13.57 -9.80
C ALA A 14 -14.77 -13.61 -9.40
N VAL A 15 -13.91 -14.15 -10.28
CA VAL A 15 -12.45 -14.19 -10.05
C VAL A 15 -11.86 -12.78 -9.96
N THR A 16 -12.26 -11.87 -10.84
CA THR A 16 -11.76 -10.48 -10.79
C THR A 16 -12.15 -9.75 -9.50
N ILE A 17 -13.38 -9.95 -9.02
CA ILE A 17 -13.87 -9.36 -7.76
C ILE A 17 -13.10 -9.94 -6.57
N LEU A 18 -12.91 -11.26 -6.54
CA LEU A 18 -12.15 -11.93 -5.48
C LEU A 18 -10.71 -11.42 -5.42
N VAL A 19 -10.03 -11.32 -6.56
CA VAL A 19 -8.66 -10.77 -6.65
C VAL A 19 -8.62 -9.31 -6.17
N ALA A 20 -9.62 -8.49 -6.49
CA ALA A 20 -9.68 -7.11 -6.00
C ALA A 20 -9.86 -7.02 -4.48
N ALA A 21 -10.64 -7.93 -3.88
CA ALA A 21 -10.84 -7.99 -2.43
C ALA A 21 -9.61 -8.51 -1.67
N LEU A 22 -8.82 -9.41 -2.28
CA LEU A 22 -7.56 -9.92 -1.70
C LEU A 22 -6.37 -8.99 -1.91
N ARG A 23 -6.45 -8.03 -2.84
CA ARG A 23 -5.37 -7.05 -3.01
C ARG A 23 -5.25 -6.23 -1.73
N PRO A 24 -4.08 -6.24 -1.07
CA PRO A 24 -3.86 -5.31 0.03
C PRO A 24 -4.10 -3.90 -0.49
N PRO A 25 -4.77 -3.01 0.28
CA PRO A 25 -4.99 -1.64 -0.16
C PRO A 25 -3.63 -1.09 -0.55
N ALA A 26 -3.48 -0.72 -1.82
CA ALA A 26 -2.29 0.00 -2.29
C ALA A 26 -2.11 1.14 -1.31
N LEU A 27 -0.98 1.12 -0.59
CA LEU A 27 -0.61 2.07 0.43
C LEU A 27 -0.73 3.45 -0.23
N ARG A 28 -1.90 4.09 -0.05
CA ARG A 28 -2.17 5.37 -0.67
C ARG A 28 -1.13 6.29 -0.07
N ALA A 29 -0.20 6.71 -0.91
CA ALA A 29 0.71 7.79 -0.63
C ALA A 29 -0.18 8.95 -0.16
N GLN A 30 -0.22 9.15 1.15
CA GLN A 30 -0.91 10.27 1.77
C GLN A 30 -0.02 11.50 1.53
N GLU A 31 -0.03 11.98 0.29
CA GLU A 31 -0.25 13.40 0.01
C GLU A 31 -1.57 13.74 0.72
N GLU A 32 -1.68 14.63 1.67
CA GLU A 32 -0.93 15.84 1.96
C GLU A 32 -0.79 15.97 3.49
N SER A 33 0.30 16.59 3.95
CA SER A 33 0.47 17.11 5.32
C SER A 33 0.74 16.07 6.41
N TYR A 34 2.00 15.60 6.50
CA TYR A 34 2.60 14.90 7.67
C TYR A 34 1.73 13.82 8.32
N CYS A 35 2.03 12.54 8.01
CA CYS A 35 1.50 11.34 8.65
C CYS A 35 0.75 11.56 9.98
N ARG A 36 -0.51 11.14 10.02
CA ARG A 36 -1.37 11.25 11.21
C ARG A 36 -0.61 10.69 12.43
N PRO A 37 -0.44 11.46 13.53
CA PRO A 37 0.12 10.93 14.76
C PRO A 37 -0.58 9.63 15.19
N PRO A 38 0.13 8.56 15.63
CA PRO A 38 1.56 8.49 15.98
C PRO A 38 2.49 8.03 14.83
N LEU A 39 2.02 7.99 13.58
CA LEU A 39 2.79 7.47 12.46
C LEU A 39 3.92 8.42 12.03
N LYS A 40 5.00 7.84 11.50
CA LYS A 40 6.21 8.50 11.00
C LYS A 40 6.30 8.36 9.49
N PHE A 41 6.81 9.38 8.82
CA PHE A 41 7.00 9.35 7.36
C PHE A 41 8.32 8.68 6.97
N ALA A 42 8.27 7.60 6.20
CA ALA A 42 9.43 6.86 5.69
C ALA A 42 9.19 6.42 4.24
N ALA A 43 10.10 6.76 3.32
CA ALA A 43 10.09 6.27 1.94
C ALA A 43 8.76 6.47 1.17
N GLY A 44 8.06 7.59 1.38
CA GLY A 44 6.76 7.84 0.74
C GLY A 44 5.56 7.15 1.41
N ALA A 45 5.78 6.50 2.56
CA ALA A 45 4.76 5.82 3.34
C ALA A 45 4.71 6.31 4.80
N CYS A 46 3.58 6.12 5.45
CA CYS A 46 3.44 6.33 6.89
C CYS A 46 3.59 4.99 7.63
N VAL A 47 4.57 4.91 8.53
CA VAL A 47 4.95 3.72 9.28
C VAL A 47 4.88 3.96 10.78
N ALA A 48 4.54 2.94 11.57
CA ALA A 48 4.54 3.05 13.03
C ALA A 48 5.97 3.10 13.61
N GLN A 49 6.91 2.37 12.99
CA GLN A 49 8.32 2.33 13.37
C GLN A 49 9.20 2.41 12.12
N CYS A 50 10.37 3.05 12.26
CA CYS A 50 11.30 3.20 11.14
C CYS A 50 11.87 1.83 10.71
N PRO A 51 11.86 1.52 9.40
CA PRO A 51 12.43 0.28 8.88
C PRO A 51 13.96 0.27 8.97
N ALA A 52 14.57 -0.92 8.83
CA ALA A 52 16.02 -1.07 8.88
C ALA A 52 16.73 -0.17 7.87
N GLY A 53 17.83 0.46 8.29
CA GLY A 53 18.59 1.42 7.48
C GLY A 53 18.02 2.84 7.48
N TYR A 54 16.86 3.08 8.11
CA TYR A 54 16.35 4.42 8.38
C TYR A 54 16.63 4.82 9.82
N GLU A 55 16.99 6.09 10.01
CA GLU A 55 17.18 6.72 11.29
C GLU A 55 15.94 7.51 11.69
N ASP A 56 15.50 7.33 12.92
CA ASP A 56 14.33 7.99 13.47
C ASP A 56 14.64 9.43 13.90
N ARG A 57 13.98 10.40 13.26
CA ARG A 57 14.05 11.82 13.59
C ARG A 57 12.74 12.33 14.19
N GLY A 58 11.99 11.44 14.84
CA GLY A 58 10.74 11.74 15.53
C GLY A 58 9.52 11.58 14.63
N ARG A 59 9.27 12.54 13.73
CA ARG A 59 8.10 12.51 12.81
C ARG A 59 8.41 11.93 11.44
N THR A 60 9.68 11.73 11.14
CA THR A 60 10.15 11.16 9.88
C THR A 60 11.31 10.21 10.13
N CYS A 61 11.42 9.20 9.25
CA CYS A 61 12.54 8.28 9.18
C CYS A 61 13.38 8.69 7.97
N VAL A 62 14.64 9.00 8.18
CA VAL A 62 15.59 9.39 7.11
C VAL A 62 16.52 8.25 6.80
N PHE A 63 16.76 7.97 5.52
CA PHE A 63 17.65 6.89 5.14
C PHE A 63 19.10 7.25 5.49
N ARG A 64 19.80 6.37 6.22
CA ARG A 64 21.14 6.63 6.78
C ARG A 64 22.21 6.85 5.70
N SER A 65 21.98 6.43 4.45
CA SER A 65 22.98 6.59 3.38
C SER A 65 23.03 7.98 2.74
N LEU A 66 22.02 8.84 2.96
CA LEU A 66 21.95 10.18 2.34
C LEU A 66 22.51 11.29 3.23
N SER A 67 22.99 10.97 4.43
CA SER A 67 23.59 11.93 5.37
C SER A 67 25.12 12.01 5.26
N ARG A 68 25.69 11.77 4.08
CA ARG A 68 27.13 11.90 3.81
C ARG A 68 27.38 13.00 2.78
#